data_AF-A0A378FPP2-F1
#
_entry.id   AF-A0A378FPP2-F1
#
_cell.length_a   1.000
_cell.length_b   1.000
_cell.length_c   1.000
_cell.angle_alpha   90.00
_cell.angle_beta   90.00
_cell.angle_gamma   90.00
#
_symmetry.space_group_name_H-M   'P 1'
#
loop_
_entity.id
_entity.type
_entity.pdbx_description
1 polymer ?
#
loop_
_entity_poly.entity_id
_entity_poly.type
_entity_poly.pdbx_seq_one_letter_code
_entity_poly.pdbx_strand_id
1 'polypeptide(L)'
;MRWTGQDAANTAKAFNEALPLTGVVLTKVDGDARGGAALSIRHITGKPIKFLGVGEKTEALEPFHPDRRRFPYPRHGRRAVAD
;
A
#
# COMPACT_ATOMS: atom_id res chain seq x y z
N MET A 1 0.84 -13.39 11.13
CA MET A 1 0.60 -12.72 9.82
C MET A 1 1.62 -13.22 8.80
N ARG A 2 1.37 -14.38 8.16
CA ARG A 2 2.27 -14.97 7.14
C ARG A 2 1.54 -15.37 5.83
N TRP A 3 0.22 -15.20 5.77
CA TRP A 3 -0.62 -15.63 4.64
C TRP A 3 -0.87 -14.56 3.57
N THR A 4 -0.49 -13.29 3.77
CA THR A 4 -0.87 -12.20 2.85
C THR A 4 0.21 -11.83 1.83
N GLY A 5 1.47 -12.19 2.04
CA GLY A 5 2.58 -11.76 1.17
C GLY A 5 2.74 -12.58 -0.11
N GLN A 6 2.71 -13.92 0.00
CA GLN A 6 2.88 -14.81 -1.16
C GLN A 6 1.63 -14.90 -2.02
N ASP A 7 0.43 -14.91 -1.43
CA ASP A 7 -0.81 -14.92 -2.21
C ASP A 7 -0.99 -13.63 -2.99
N ALA A 8 -0.71 -12.47 -2.39
CA ALA A 8 -0.75 -11.19 -3.09
C ALA A 8 0.24 -11.15 -4.26
N ALA A 9 1.41 -11.77 -4.12
CA ALA A 9 2.40 -11.91 -5.19
C ALA A 9 1.87 -12.75 -6.35
N ASN A 10 1.29 -13.93 -6.05
CA ASN A 10 0.75 -14.85 -7.04
C ASN A 10 -0.46 -14.25 -7.78
N THR A 11 -1.38 -13.59 -7.07
CA THR A 11 -2.52 -12.91 -7.67
C THR A 11 -2.08 -11.79 -8.60
N ALA A 12 -1.13 -10.96 -8.17
CA ALA A 12 -0.64 -9.85 -8.99
C ALA A 12 0.09 -10.34 -10.25
N LYS A 13 0.83 -11.46 -10.16
CA LYS A 13 1.46 -12.11 -11.31
C LYS A 13 0.42 -12.62 -12.31
N ALA A 14 -0.56 -13.40 -11.85
CA ALA A 14 -1.62 -13.95 -12.71
C ALA A 14 -2.44 -12.84 -13.40
N PHE A 15 -2.74 -11.75 -12.70
CA PHE A 15 -3.41 -10.60 -13.30
C PHE A 15 -2.57 -9.91 -14.37
N ASN A 16 -1.26 -9.75 -14.13
CA ASN A 16 -0.37 -9.11 -15.10
C ASN A 16 -0.12 -9.96 -16.36
N GLU A 17 -0.21 -11.28 -16.24
CA GLU A 17 -0.16 -12.22 -17.38
C GLU A 17 -1.46 -12.18 -18.19
N ALA A 18 -2.62 -12.01 -17.54
CA ALA A 18 -3.92 -11.92 -18.20
C ALA A 18 -4.19 -10.53 -18.82
N LEU A 19 -3.72 -9.46 -18.19
CA LEU A 19 -3.86 -8.09 -18.66
C LEU A 19 -2.64 -7.26 -18.22
N PRO A 20 -1.95 -6.58 -19.16
CA PRO A 20 -0.81 -5.75 -18.81
C PRO A 20 -1.19 -4.67 -17.81
N LEU A 21 -0.69 -4.78 -16.58
CA LEU A 21 -0.93 -3.77 -15.56
C LEU A 21 -0.12 -2.51 -15.89
N THR A 22 -0.74 -1.34 -15.73
CA THR A 22 -0.09 -0.03 -15.90
C THR A 22 0.36 0.56 -14.56
N GLY A 23 -0.15 0.03 -13.45
CA GLY A 23 0.20 0.42 -12.10
C GLY A 23 -0.61 -0.32 -11.05
N VAL A 24 -0.28 -0.08 -9.78
CA VAL A 24 -0.92 -0.74 -8.62
C VAL A 24 -1.37 0.30 -7.60
N VAL A 25 -2.48 0.04 -6.93
CA VAL A 25 -2.94 0.76 -5.74
C VAL A 25 -2.90 -0.19 -4.55
N LEU A 26 -2.29 0.23 -3.45
CA LEU A 26 -2.20 -0.54 -2.22
C LEU A 26 -3.14 0.05 -1.19
N THR A 27 -3.94 -0.75 -0.51
CA THR A 27 -4.87 -0.29 0.54
C THR A 27 -4.43 -0.80 1.91
N LYS A 28 -4.95 -0.18 2.98
CA LYS A 28 -4.67 -0.55 4.39
C LYS A 28 -3.17 -0.52 4.75
N VAL A 29 -2.43 0.45 4.21
CA VAL A 29 -0.98 0.57 4.46
C VAL A 29 -0.64 1.24 5.79
N ASP A 30 -1.63 1.74 6.51
CA ASP A 30 -1.53 2.26 7.88
C ASP A 30 -1.06 1.20 8.89
N GLY A 31 -1.35 -0.08 8.62
CA GLY A 31 -0.83 -1.23 9.37
C GLY A 31 0.57 -1.71 8.95
N ASP A 32 1.03 -1.37 7.74
CA ASP A 32 2.36 -1.74 7.23
C ASP A 32 3.40 -0.69 7.61
N ALA A 33 3.80 -0.72 8.88
CA ALA A 33 4.68 0.29 9.47
C ALA A 33 6.11 0.34 8.89
N ARG A 34 6.45 -0.50 7.90
CA ARG A 34 7.78 -0.52 7.29
C ARG A 34 7.77 -0.35 5.77
N GLY A 35 6.59 -0.23 5.13
CA GLY A 35 6.48 -0.17 3.68
C GLY A 35 6.95 -1.46 2.99
N GLY A 36 6.98 -2.58 3.72
CA GLY A 36 7.48 -3.85 3.23
C GLY A 36 6.58 -4.41 2.14
N ALA A 37 5.26 -4.27 2.29
CA ALA A 37 4.29 -4.72 1.29
C ALA A 37 4.42 -3.92 -0.02
N ALA A 38 4.65 -2.60 0.09
CA ALA A 38 4.83 -1.74 -1.08
C ALA A 38 6.09 -2.09 -1.88
N LEU A 39 7.22 -2.27 -1.20
CA LEU A 39 8.46 -2.67 -1.85
C LEU A 39 8.37 -4.06 -2.48
N SER A 40 7.75 -5.02 -1.79
CA SER A 40 7.55 -6.37 -2.32
C SER A 40 6.66 -6.39 -3.56
N ILE A 41 5.51 -5.70 -3.54
CA ILE A 41 4.59 -5.64 -4.69
C ILE A 41 5.28 -5.01 -5.91
N ARG A 42 6.01 -3.90 -5.71
CA ARG A 42 6.78 -3.27 -6.80
C ARG A 42 7.83 -4.23 -7.36
N HIS A 43 8.55 -4.95 -6.50
CA HIS A 43 9.57 -5.91 -6.92
C HIS A 43 8.98 -7.08 -7.72
N ILE A 44 7.83 -7.61 -7.30
CA ILE A 44 7.16 -8.75 -7.94
C ILE A 44 6.51 -8.34 -9.27
N THR A 45 5.78 -7.24 -9.28
CA THR A 45 4.99 -6.83 -10.46
C THR A 45 5.80 -6.04 -11.48
N GLY A 46 6.90 -5.41 -11.06
CA GLY A 46 7.66 -4.46 -11.88
C GLY A 46 6.88 -3.19 -12.23
N LYS A 47 5.67 -2.99 -11.68
CA LYS A 47 4.78 -1.89 -12.02
C LYS A 47 4.88 -0.75 -11.00
N PRO A 48 4.65 0.50 -11.42
CA PRO A 48 4.64 1.63 -10.51
C PRO A 48 3.43 1.55 -9.56
N ILE A 49 3.67 1.84 -8.28
CA ILE A 49 2.59 2.10 -7.34
C ILE A 49 2.12 3.53 -7.58
N LYS A 50 0.81 3.72 -7.72
CA LYS A 50 0.19 5.02 -8.02
C LYS A 50 -0.37 5.67 -6.77
N PHE A 51 -1.10 4.89 -5.96
CA PHE A 51 -1.77 5.39 -4.76
C PHE A 51 -1.64 4.42 -3.58
N LEU A 52 -1.78 4.98 -2.38
CA LEU A 52 -1.80 4.31 -1.09
C LEU A 52 -3.09 4.65 -0.34
N GLY A 53 -3.84 3.63 0.07
CA GLY A 53 -4.95 3.73 1.00
C GLY A 53 -4.45 3.70 2.43
N VAL A 54 -4.42 4.85 3.10
CA VAL A 54 -3.86 5.07 4.45
C VAL A 54 -4.93 5.04 5.55
N GLY A 55 -6.13 4.55 5.24
CA GLY A 55 -7.23 4.44 6.19
C GLY A 55 -8.50 3.93 5.51
N GLU A 56 -9.61 3.97 6.23
CA GLU A 56 -10.90 3.42 5.78
C GLU A 56 -11.83 4.45 5.15
N LYS A 57 -11.54 5.74 5.31
CA LYS A 57 -12.35 6.83 4.76
C LYS A 57 -12.10 6.99 3.26
N THR A 58 -13.09 7.54 2.57
CA THR A 58 -13.00 7.87 1.13
C THR A 58 -11.88 8.86 0.80
N GLU A 59 -11.52 9.73 1.75
CA GLU A 59 -10.42 10.67 1.60
C GLU A 59 -9.05 10.05 1.91
N ALA A 60 -9.01 8.82 2.45
CA ALA A 60 -7.78 8.17 2.89
C ALA A 60 -7.03 7.47 1.74
N LEU A 61 -7.01 8.09 0.56
CA LEU A 61 -6.29 7.64 -0.63
C LEU A 61 -5.30 8.72 -1.06
N GLU A 62 -4.01 8.38 -1.09
CA GLU A 62 -2.94 9.34 -1.33
C GLU A 62 -2.00 8.92 -2.47
N PRO A 63 -1.43 9.87 -3.24
CA PRO A 63 -0.40 9.56 -4.22
C PRO A 63 0.83 8.90 -3.58
N PHE A 64 1.36 7.87 -4.25
CA PHE A 64 2.61 7.23 -3.82
C PHE A 64 3.82 8.05 -4.23
N HIS A 65 4.70 8.35 -3.26
CA HIS A 65 5.96 9.05 -3.49
C HIS A 65 7.13 8.13 -3.09
N PRO A 66 7.88 7.55 -4.05
CA PRO A 66 8.96 6.60 -3.76
C PRO A 66 10.11 7.23 -2.95
N ASP A 67 10.27 8.55 -3.05
CA ASP A 67 11.40 9.29 -2.47
C ASP A 67 11.15 9.68 -0.99
N ARG A 68 9.91 9.56 -0.51
CA ARG A 68 9.57 9.88 0.88
C ARG A 68 10.07 8.76 1.80
N ARG A 69 11.21 9.00 2.48
CA ARG A 69 11.57 8.22 3.69
C ARG A 69 10.50 8.50 4.76
N ARG A 70 9.69 7.48 5.03
CA ARG A 70 8.53 7.44 5.93
C ARG A 70 8.62 8.30 7.22
N PHE A 71 7.73 9.31 7.33
CA PHE A 71 6.80 9.74 8.43
C PHE A 71 6.71 11.30 8.53
N PRO A 72 5.55 11.94 8.83
CA PRO A 72 4.44 11.42 9.64
C PRO A 72 3.10 11.34 8.91
N TYR A 73 2.62 10.11 8.70
CA TYR A 73 1.18 9.90 8.58
C TYR A 73 0.62 9.85 9.99
N PRO A 74 -0.21 10.81 10.41
CA PRO A 74 -0.88 10.69 11.69
C PRO A 74 -1.65 9.37 11.67
N ARG A 75 -1.44 8.55 12.71
CA ARG A 75 -2.35 7.43 12.96
C ARG A 75 -3.71 8.04 13.24
N HIS A 76 -4.55 8.18 12.21
CA HIS A 76 -5.92 8.65 12.38
C HIS A 76 -6.71 7.55 13.08
N GLY A 77 -6.59 7.52 14.42
CA GLY A 77 -7.21 6.50 15.26
C GLY A 77 -7.26 6.81 16.75
N ARG A 78 -6.78 7.96 17.23
CA ARG A 78 -7.11 8.48 18.57
C ARG A 78 -7.27 9.99 18.51
N ARG A 79 -8.51 10.48 18.65
CA ARG A 79 -8.75 11.84 19.11
C ARG A 79 -8.06 11.97 20.47
N ALA A 80 -7.08 12.86 20.56
CA ALA A 80 -6.77 13.46 21.85
C ALA A 80 -8.02 14.26 22.24
N VAL A 81 -8.70 13.79 23.27
CA VAL A 81 -9.67 14.62 23.98
C VAL A 81 -8.81 15.63 24.74
N ALA A 82 -8.79 16.86 24.26
CA ALA A 82 -8.30 17.99 25.03
C ALA A 82 -9.53 18.57 25.72
N ASP A 83 -9.61 18.31 27.02
CA ASP A 83 -9.99 19.22 28.12
C ASP A 83 -9.72 18.51 29.45
#